data_AF-A0AAN8G5F7-F1
#
_entry.id   AF-A0AAN8G5F7-F1
#
_cell.length_a   1.000
_cell.length_b   1.000
_cell.length_c   1.000
_cell.angle_alpha   90.00
_cell.angle_beta   90.00
_cell.angle_gamma   90.00
#
_symmetry.space_group_name_H-M   'P 1'
#
loop_
_entity.id
_entity.type
_entity.pdbx_description
1 polymer ?
#
loop_
_entity_poly.entity_id
_entity_poly.type
_entity_poly.pdbx_seq_one_letter_code
_entity_poly.pdbx_strand_id
1 'polypeptide(L)'
;FQVADPWGGSYMMESLTDEIYDKARKVIQEIDEIGGMAKAVASGMTKLRIEEAAAKKQARIDSGKDVIVGVNKYRLAEETKVDVLHVDNQKVREQQIAKLEHIRKTRDPQRAKAALDAITEGAAGKGNLLDLAIEASRARCTVGEISDAMEKVFTRYAAVNKMVSGAYKSEFGETDELAQVMERVKAFAAKEGRQPRIMVAKMGQDGHDRGAKQAVDADVHVIGASSLAAGHLTLVPQLVAELAKLGREDILVVVGGVIPPQDYDALYKAGAALIFGPGTRLPACANQVRYFFVEKISGQNKSSMAEAAFILSDPSGARQAGSRSRKAVRKVIISEEDLAHSMVSA
;
A
#
# COMPACT_ATOMS: atom_id res chain seq x y z
N PHE A 1 -1.78 38.40 -11.74
CA PHE A 1 -0.42 38.40 -12.32
C PHE A 1 -0.29 39.61 -13.23
N GLN A 2 0.83 40.34 -13.18
CA GLN A 2 1.02 41.63 -13.90
C GLN A 2 1.81 41.51 -15.23
N VAL A 3 2.44 40.36 -15.50
CA VAL A 3 3.23 40.10 -16.71
C VAL A 3 2.88 38.68 -17.20
N ALA A 4 2.64 38.52 -18.50
CA ALA A 4 2.43 37.21 -19.11
C ALA A 4 3.77 36.53 -19.38
N ASP A 5 3.86 35.24 -19.07
CA ASP A 5 5.05 34.40 -19.19
C ASP A 5 6.36 35.08 -18.73
N PRO A 6 6.51 35.35 -17.43
CA PRO A 6 7.64 36.12 -16.90
C PRO A 6 9.00 35.43 -17.08
N TRP A 7 9.03 34.15 -17.46
CA TRP A 7 10.25 33.40 -17.74
C TRP A 7 10.61 33.37 -19.23
N GLY A 8 9.72 33.86 -20.11
CA GLY A 8 9.95 33.94 -21.55
C GLY A 8 11.23 34.70 -21.87
N GLY A 9 12.11 34.06 -22.64
CA GLY A 9 13.45 34.54 -22.98
C GLY A 9 14.55 34.18 -21.97
N SER A 10 14.25 33.52 -20.85
CA SER A 10 15.28 32.97 -19.96
C SER A 10 16.03 31.84 -20.65
N TYR A 11 17.33 32.01 -20.92
CA TYR A 11 18.14 31.02 -21.64
C TYR A 11 18.03 29.59 -21.08
N MET A 12 18.02 29.47 -19.75
CA MET A 12 17.88 28.16 -19.10
C MET A 12 16.47 27.58 -19.28
N MET A 13 15.43 28.39 -19.09
CA MET A 13 14.05 27.92 -19.19
C MET A 13 13.68 27.55 -20.62
N GLU A 14 14.10 28.35 -21.60
CA GLU A 14 13.88 28.06 -23.02
C GLU A 14 14.59 26.76 -23.42
N SER A 15 15.88 26.63 -23.08
CA SER A 15 16.64 25.41 -23.38
C SER A 15 16.06 24.16 -22.70
N LEU A 16 15.58 24.28 -21.45
CA LEU A 16 14.96 23.16 -20.74
C LEU A 16 13.58 22.82 -21.33
N THR A 17 12.84 23.84 -21.79
CA THR A 17 11.55 23.67 -22.46
C THR A 17 11.73 22.88 -23.76
N ASP A 18 12.73 23.24 -24.57
CA ASP A 18 13.09 22.52 -25.80
C ASP A 18 13.51 21.07 -25.49
N GLU A 19 14.35 20.85 -24.47
CA GLU A 19 14.79 19.51 -24.09
C GLU A 19 13.61 18.60 -23.64
N ILE A 20 12.67 19.16 -22.86
CA ILE A 20 11.45 18.44 -22.44
C ILE A 20 10.56 18.16 -23.65
N TYR A 21 10.38 19.15 -24.54
CA TYR A 21 9.59 19.00 -25.75
C TYR A 21 10.13 17.85 -26.62
N ASP A 22 11.43 17.85 -26.91
CA ASP A 22 12.06 16.83 -27.75
C ASP A 22 11.95 15.43 -27.14
N LYS A 23 12.17 15.30 -25.82
CA LYS A 23 12.02 14.02 -25.12
C LYS A 23 10.56 13.54 -25.11
N ALA A 24 9.61 14.43 -24.84
CA ALA A 24 8.19 14.08 -24.86
C ALA A 24 7.74 13.68 -26.27
N ARG A 25 8.22 14.39 -27.31
CA ARG A 25 7.88 14.11 -28.70
C ARG A 25 8.37 12.74 -29.14
N LYS A 26 9.58 12.32 -28.73
CA LYS A 26 10.09 10.96 -28.97
C LYS A 26 9.18 9.90 -28.35
N VAL A 27 8.76 10.08 -27.09
CA VAL A 27 7.83 9.15 -26.43
C VAL A 27 6.49 9.07 -27.16
N ILE A 28 5.96 10.21 -27.65
CA ILE A 28 4.73 10.24 -28.45
C ILE A 28 4.91 9.46 -29.75
N GLN A 29 6.02 9.67 -30.47
CA GLN A 29 6.33 8.95 -31.71
C GLN A 29 6.41 7.43 -31.47
N GLU A 30 7.10 6.99 -30.43
CA GLU A 30 7.14 5.57 -30.04
C GLU A 30 5.73 4.99 -29.77
N ILE A 31 4.85 5.77 -29.15
CA ILE A 31 3.46 5.37 -28.87
C ILE A 31 2.64 5.30 -30.17
N ASP A 32 2.84 6.24 -31.09
CA ASP A 32 2.15 6.26 -32.38
C ASP A 32 2.59 5.07 -33.26
N GLU A 33 3.88 4.73 -33.26
CA GLU A 33 4.45 3.58 -34.00
C GLU A 33 3.86 2.24 -33.56
N ILE A 34 3.54 2.07 -32.27
CA ILE A 34 2.86 0.86 -31.75
C ILE A 34 1.35 0.90 -31.93
N GLY A 35 0.82 1.94 -32.59
CA GLY A 35 -0.59 2.09 -32.94
C GLY A 35 -1.43 2.80 -31.87
N GLY A 36 -0.82 3.72 -31.14
CA GLY A 36 -1.48 4.66 -30.22
C GLY A 36 -1.57 4.18 -28.77
N MET A 37 -1.98 5.10 -27.90
CA MET A 37 -1.95 4.90 -26.44
C MET A 37 -2.82 3.73 -25.96
N ALA A 38 -3.95 3.45 -26.63
CA ALA A 38 -4.81 2.32 -26.27
C ALA A 38 -4.06 0.98 -26.36
N LYS A 39 -3.31 0.76 -27.46
CA LYS A 39 -2.46 -0.43 -27.62
C LYS A 39 -1.28 -0.42 -26.66
N ALA A 40 -0.69 0.76 -26.43
CA ALA A 40 0.40 0.93 -25.46
C ALA A 40 0.00 0.50 -24.04
N VAL A 41 -1.16 0.97 -23.56
CA VAL A 41 -1.72 0.59 -22.26
C VAL A 41 -2.04 -0.90 -22.22
N ALA A 42 -2.71 -1.43 -23.25
CA ALA A 42 -3.06 -2.86 -23.32
C ALA A 42 -1.82 -3.77 -23.28
N SER A 43 -0.71 -3.34 -23.89
CA SER A 43 0.57 -4.07 -23.86
C SER A 43 1.28 -4.07 -22.49
N GLY A 44 0.87 -3.18 -21.58
CA GLY A 44 1.49 -2.96 -20.26
C GLY A 44 2.81 -2.18 -20.30
N MET A 45 3.28 -1.73 -21.47
CA MET A 45 4.55 -1.01 -21.61
C MET A 45 4.59 0.29 -20.79
N THR A 46 3.49 1.05 -20.81
CA THR A 46 3.41 2.36 -20.15
C THR A 46 3.47 2.23 -18.63
N LYS A 47 2.70 1.28 -18.07
CA LYS A 47 2.74 0.93 -16.65
C LYS A 47 4.14 0.50 -16.22
N LEU A 48 4.79 -0.37 -16.99
CA LEU A 48 6.14 -0.87 -16.67
C LEU A 48 7.18 0.26 -16.61
N ARG A 49 7.16 1.21 -17.55
CA ARG A 49 8.08 2.36 -17.57
C ARG A 49 7.88 3.28 -16.35
N ILE A 50 6.62 3.51 -15.96
CA ILE A 50 6.29 4.30 -14.76
C ILE A 50 6.79 3.59 -13.50
N GLU A 51 6.57 2.28 -13.39
CA GLU A 51 7.03 1.48 -12.25
C GLU A 51 8.58 1.43 -12.18
N GLU A 52 9.26 1.37 -13.31
CA GLU A 52 10.72 1.44 -13.37
C GLU A 52 11.24 2.79 -12.86
N ALA A 53 10.64 3.90 -13.31
CA ALA A 53 10.99 5.23 -12.84
C ALA A 53 10.73 5.38 -11.33
N ALA A 54 9.61 4.84 -10.82
CA ALA A 54 9.31 4.84 -9.40
C ALA A 54 10.32 4.01 -8.59
N ALA A 55 10.71 2.83 -9.07
CA ALA A 55 11.72 1.99 -8.42
C ALA A 55 13.10 2.69 -8.35
N LYS A 56 13.51 3.35 -9.43
CA LYS A 56 14.75 4.16 -9.44
C LYS A 56 14.65 5.33 -8.45
N LYS A 57 13.53 6.06 -8.47
CA LYS A 57 13.31 7.19 -7.55
C LYS A 57 13.38 6.73 -6.08
N GLN A 58 12.74 5.61 -5.74
CA GLN A 58 12.81 5.05 -4.39
C GLN A 58 14.24 4.66 -4.01
N ALA A 59 15.00 4.04 -4.91
CA ALA A 59 16.40 3.69 -4.66
C ALA A 59 17.27 4.93 -4.38
N ARG A 60 17.04 6.04 -5.10
CA ARG A 60 17.74 7.32 -4.87
C ARG A 60 17.40 7.94 -3.52
N ILE A 61 16.14 7.85 -3.09
CA ILE A 61 15.69 8.34 -1.77
C ILE A 61 16.31 7.47 -0.66
N ASP A 62 16.21 6.15 -0.79
CA ASP A 62 16.67 5.21 0.23
C ASP A 62 18.20 5.20 0.36
N SER A 63 18.94 5.45 -0.74
CA SER A 63 20.40 5.62 -0.71
C SER A 63 20.87 7.02 -0.30
N GLY A 64 19.94 7.97 -0.13
CA GLY A 64 20.24 9.35 0.25
C GLY A 64 20.77 10.23 -0.89
N LYS A 65 20.80 9.74 -2.14
CA LYS A 65 21.14 10.54 -3.34
C LYS A 65 20.16 11.68 -3.56
N ASP A 66 18.87 11.39 -3.37
CA ASP A 66 17.81 12.40 -3.40
C ASP A 66 17.45 12.76 -1.95
N VAL A 67 17.68 14.03 -1.59
CA VAL A 67 17.41 14.51 -0.23
C VAL A 67 15.95 14.91 -0.09
N ILE A 68 15.30 14.37 0.93
CA ILE A 68 13.98 14.79 1.41
C ILE A 68 14.15 15.25 2.86
N VAL A 69 14.06 16.56 3.05
CA VAL A 69 14.18 17.22 4.37
C VAL A 69 13.10 16.70 5.31
N GLY A 70 13.48 16.32 6.53
CA GLY A 70 12.59 15.71 7.52
C GLY A 70 12.39 14.21 7.35
N VAL A 71 12.71 13.62 6.18
CA VAL A 71 12.47 12.19 5.90
C VAL A 71 13.74 11.37 5.83
N ASN A 72 14.75 11.75 5.06
CA ASN A 72 16.03 11.00 5.01
C ASN A 72 17.24 11.84 5.43
N LYS A 73 17.07 13.15 5.56
CA LYS A 73 18.07 14.08 6.07
C LYS A 73 17.40 15.15 6.91
N TYR A 74 18.09 15.60 7.96
CA TYR A 74 17.58 16.61 8.90
C TYR A 74 16.24 16.17 9.54
N ARG A 75 16.19 14.93 10.03
CA ARG A 75 15.03 14.37 10.74
C ARG A 75 14.83 15.07 12.07
N LEU A 76 13.58 15.30 12.45
CA LEU A 76 13.24 15.74 13.80
C LEU A 76 13.46 14.58 14.78
N ALA A 77 13.88 14.91 16.01
CA ALA A 77 13.98 13.91 17.08
C ALA A 77 12.58 13.45 17.54
N GLU A 78 11.61 14.36 17.52
CA GLU A 78 10.22 14.11 17.84
C GLU A 78 9.32 14.74 16.78
N GLU A 79 8.36 13.96 16.28
CA GLU A 79 7.36 14.43 15.33
C GLU A 79 6.18 15.05 16.07
N THR A 80 5.66 16.15 15.54
CA THR A 80 4.45 16.76 16.11
C THR A 80 3.25 15.88 15.83
N LYS A 81 2.48 15.55 16.88
CA LYS A 81 1.22 14.83 16.72
C LYS A 81 0.24 15.72 15.95
N VAL A 82 -0.24 15.23 14.82
CA VAL A 82 -1.29 15.89 14.03
C VAL A 82 -2.59 15.14 14.27
N ASP A 83 -3.65 15.89 14.57
CA ASP A 83 -4.99 15.32 14.68
C ASP A 83 -5.43 14.82 13.30
N VAL A 84 -5.59 13.50 13.18
CA VAL A 84 -6.06 12.87 11.95
C VAL A 84 -7.58 12.79 12.01
N LEU A 85 -8.24 13.28 10.96
CA LEU A 85 -9.68 13.11 10.83
C LEU A 85 -10.03 11.62 10.74
N HIS A 86 -10.72 11.12 11.75
CA HIS A 86 -11.23 9.76 11.78
C HIS A 86 -12.63 9.71 11.16
N VAL A 87 -12.83 8.81 10.21
CA VAL A 87 -14.15 8.53 9.62
C VAL A 87 -14.69 7.25 10.23
N ASP A 88 -15.83 7.35 10.91
CA ASP A 88 -16.56 6.19 11.40
C ASP A 88 -17.25 5.47 10.23
N ASN A 89 -16.53 4.51 9.66
CA ASN A 89 -16.99 3.72 8.52
C ASN A 89 -18.20 2.83 8.87
N GLN A 90 -18.38 2.43 10.13
CA GLN A 90 -19.51 1.61 10.55
C GLN A 90 -20.80 2.44 10.46
N LYS A 91 -20.80 3.61 11.07
CA LYS A 91 -21.94 4.53 11.02
C LYS A 91 -22.28 4.95 9.59
N VAL A 92 -21.27 5.27 8.78
CA VAL A 92 -21.49 5.63 7.36
C VAL A 92 -22.10 4.44 6.61
N ARG A 93 -21.57 3.22 6.78
CA ARG A 93 -22.10 2.02 6.13
C ARG A 93 -23.56 1.77 6.51
N GLU A 94 -23.90 1.81 7.78
CA GLU A 94 -25.28 1.62 8.27
C GLU A 94 -26.24 2.66 7.65
N GLN A 95 -25.83 3.93 7.61
CA GLN A 95 -26.61 4.99 6.96
C GLN A 95 -26.80 4.77 5.46
N GLN A 96 -25.78 4.31 4.75
CA GLN A 96 -25.88 4.03 3.31
C GLN A 96 -26.76 2.81 3.04
N ILE A 97 -26.69 1.75 3.85
CA ILE A 97 -27.57 0.59 3.76
C ILE A 97 -29.02 1.02 3.94
N ALA A 98 -29.33 1.81 4.97
CA ALA A 98 -30.68 2.30 5.22
C ALA A 98 -31.22 3.14 4.04
N LYS A 99 -30.38 4.01 3.44
CA LYS A 99 -30.74 4.77 2.23
C LYS A 99 -31.03 3.87 1.03
N LEU A 100 -30.19 2.86 0.80
CA LEU A 100 -30.37 1.90 -0.29
C LEU A 100 -31.65 1.09 -0.12
N GLU A 101 -31.93 0.61 1.09
CA GLU A 101 -33.18 -0.09 1.41
C GLU A 101 -34.40 0.78 1.18
N HIS A 102 -34.36 2.04 1.63
CA HIS A 102 -35.43 2.99 1.41
C HIS A 102 -35.69 3.22 -0.09
N ILE A 103 -34.65 3.55 -0.86
CA ILE A 103 -34.75 3.78 -2.31
C ILE A 103 -35.32 2.55 -3.02
N ARG A 104 -34.84 1.35 -2.69
CA ARG A 104 -35.33 0.11 -3.31
C ARG A 104 -36.79 -0.19 -2.97
N LYS A 105 -37.25 0.18 -1.77
CA LYS A 105 -38.64 0.04 -1.34
C LYS A 105 -39.59 1.04 -2.01
N THR A 106 -39.13 2.28 -2.27
CA THR A 106 -40.02 3.36 -2.75
C THR A 106 -39.98 3.61 -4.26
N ARG A 107 -38.99 3.07 -4.98
CA ARG A 107 -38.91 3.24 -6.44
C ARG A 107 -39.93 2.38 -7.17
N ASP A 108 -40.23 2.76 -8.40
CA ASP A 108 -40.96 1.91 -9.33
C ASP A 108 -40.04 0.76 -9.82
N PRO A 109 -40.32 -0.51 -9.45
CA PRO A 109 -39.46 -1.64 -9.80
C PRO A 109 -39.50 -1.98 -11.29
N GLN A 110 -40.63 -1.74 -11.97
CA GLN A 110 -40.77 -2.05 -13.39
C GLN A 110 -39.99 -1.04 -14.22
N ARG A 111 -40.10 0.26 -13.89
CA ARG A 111 -39.33 1.31 -14.54
C ARG A 111 -37.83 1.14 -14.31
N ALA A 112 -37.41 0.80 -13.08
CA ALA A 112 -36.01 0.54 -12.78
C ALA A 112 -35.46 -0.63 -13.61
N LYS A 113 -36.21 -1.75 -13.67
CA LYS A 113 -35.83 -2.90 -14.49
C LYS A 113 -35.72 -2.53 -15.97
N ALA A 114 -36.72 -1.87 -16.54
CA ALA A 114 -36.72 -1.46 -17.95
C ALA A 114 -35.51 -0.56 -18.28
N ALA A 115 -35.14 0.36 -17.38
CA ALA A 115 -33.98 1.21 -17.58
C ALA A 115 -32.65 0.43 -17.55
N LEU A 116 -32.52 -0.57 -16.67
CA LEU A 116 -31.32 -1.44 -16.60
C LEU A 116 -31.22 -2.38 -17.81
N ASP A 117 -32.35 -2.90 -18.28
CA ASP A 117 -32.41 -3.73 -19.48
C ASP A 117 -32.00 -2.90 -20.71
N ALA A 118 -32.48 -1.64 -20.81
CA ALA A 118 -32.06 -0.72 -21.86
C ALA A 118 -30.56 -0.38 -21.83
N ILE A 119 -29.94 -0.27 -20.65
CA ILE A 119 -28.48 -0.14 -20.53
C ILE A 119 -27.77 -1.38 -21.07
N THR A 120 -28.26 -2.56 -20.74
CA THR A 120 -27.68 -3.83 -21.21
C THR A 120 -27.76 -3.93 -22.74
N GLU A 121 -28.92 -3.60 -23.33
CA GLU A 121 -29.12 -3.56 -24.78
C GLU A 121 -28.24 -2.47 -25.45
N GLY A 122 -28.20 -1.27 -24.87
CA GLY A 122 -27.38 -0.17 -25.35
C GLY A 122 -25.88 -0.50 -25.34
N ALA A 123 -25.41 -1.24 -24.34
CA ALA A 123 -24.04 -1.72 -24.22
C ALA A 123 -23.66 -2.77 -25.28
N ALA A 124 -24.60 -3.65 -25.64
CA ALA A 124 -24.40 -4.62 -26.72
C ALA A 124 -24.46 -4.00 -28.12
N GLY A 125 -25.21 -2.90 -28.26
CA GLY A 125 -25.38 -2.17 -29.51
C GLY A 125 -24.49 -0.93 -29.64
N LYS A 126 -25.09 0.16 -30.10
CA LYS A 126 -24.45 1.48 -30.26
C LYS A 126 -25.23 2.57 -29.53
N GLY A 127 -25.87 2.23 -28.42
CA GLY A 127 -26.65 3.19 -27.63
C GLY A 127 -25.76 4.20 -26.92
N ASN A 128 -26.26 5.42 -26.70
CA ASN A 128 -25.57 6.37 -25.83
C ASN A 128 -25.75 5.95 -24.37
N LEU A 129 -24.70 5.34 -23.79
CA LEU A 129 -24.73 4.83 -22.42
C LEU A 129 -24.91 5.91 -21.36
N LEU A 130 -24.49 7.16 -21.63
CA LEU A 130 -24.69 8.26 -20.69
C LEU A 130 -26.16 8.63 -20.60
N ASP A 131 -26.84 8.74 -21.75
CA ASP A 131 -28.27 9.07 -21.81
C ASP A 131 -29.08 7.98 -21.08
N LEU A 132 -28.75 6.70 -21.32
CA LEU A 132 -29.39 5.56 -20.66
C LEU A 132 -29.11 5.54 -19.14
N ALA A 133 -27.89 5.91 -18.71
CA ALA A 133 -27.55 6.02 -17.30
C ALA A 133 -28.29 7.17 -16.60
N ILE A 134 -28.55 8.29 -17.30
CA ILE A 134 -29.39 9.38 -16.80
C ILE A 134 -30.82 8.89 -16.56
N GLU A 135 -31.39 8.12 -17.49
CA GLU A 135 -32.74 7.54 -17.31
C GLU A 135 -32.78 6.52 -16.16
N ALA A 136 -31.77 5.67 -16.04
CA ALA A 136 -31.66 4.73 -14.92
C ALA A 136 -31.51 5.46 -13.57
N SER A 137 -30.72 6.53 -13.51
CA SER A 137 -30.59 7.36 -12.32
C SER A 137 -31.94 8.04 -11.95
N ARG A 138 -32.68 8.52 -12.96
CA ARG A 138 -34.04 9.06 -12.77
C ARG A 138 -35.02 8.00 -12.26
N ALA A 139 -34.87 6.75 -12.70
CA ALA A 139 -35.61 5.59 -12.22
C ALA A 139 -35.13 5.05 -10.85
N ARG A 140 -34.17 5.73 -10.20
CA ARG A 140 -33.58 5.34 -8.90
C ARG A 140 -32.86 3.98 -8.95
N CYS A 141 -32.25 3.67 -10.08
CA CYS A 141 -31.21 2.66 -10.15
C CYS A 141 -29.95 3.17 -9.45
N THR A 142 -29.30 2.27 -8.72
CA THR A 142 -28.06 2.57 -8.00
C THR A 142 -26.85 2.52 -8.93
N VAL A 143 -25.73 3.09 -8.49
CA VAL A 143 -24.46 3.02 -9.24
C VAL A 143 -24.08 1.56 -9.50
N GLY A 144 -24.19 0.69 -8.49
CA GLY A 144 -23.90 -0.74 -8.64
C GLY A 144 -24.77 -1.42 -9.70
N GLU A 145 -26.09 -1.21 -9.66
CA GLU A 145 -27.00 -1.81 -10.65
C GLU A 145 -26.71 -1.34 -12.09
N ILE A 146 -26.37 -0.06 -12.26
CA ILE A 146 -25.99 0.50 -13.57
C ILE A 146 -24.67 -0.12 -14.07
N SER A 147 -23.67 -0.23 -13.20
CA SER A 147 -22.40 -0.87 -13.51
C SER A 147 -22.57 -2.36 -13.83
N ASP A 148 -23.37 -3.08 -13.04
CA ASP A 148 -23.64 -4.51 -13.24
C ASP A 148 -24.41 -4.77 -14.55
N ALA A 149 -25.31 -3.86 -14.94
CA ALA A 149 -25.99 -3.93 -16.24
C ALA A 149 -25.01 -3.83 -17.42
N MET A 150 -24.03 -2.93 -17.35
CA MET A 150 -22.96 -2.84 -18.35
C MET A 150 -22.01 -4.04 -18.30
N GLU A 151 -21.73 -4.56 -17.10
CA GLU A 151 -20.82 -5.70 -16.87
C GLU A 151 -21.30 -6.97 -17.57
N LYS A 152 -22.62 -7.17 -17.71
CA LYS A 152 -23.20 -8.29 -18.48
C LYS A 152 -22.68 -8.37 -19.92
N VAL A 153 -22.27 -7.25 -20.51
CA VAL A 153 -21.74 -7.17 -21.87
C VAL A 153 -20.22 -6.98 -21.89
N PHE A 154 -19.70 -6.02 -21.13
CA PHE A 154 -18.29 -5.63 -21.21
C PHE A 154 -17.34 -6.48 -20.36
N THR A 155 -17.87 -7.25 -19.40
CA THR A 155 -17.10 -7.98 -18.37
C THR A 155 -16.19 -7.07 -17.53
N ARG A 156 -15.47 -7.63 -16.54
CA ARG A 156 -14.49 -6.90 -15.75
C ARG A 156 -13.09 -7.04 -16.36
N TYR A 157 -12.40 -5.92 -16.51
CA TYR A 157 -11.01 -5.92 -16.93
C TYR A 157 -10.11 -6.64 -15.92
N ALA A 158 -9.39 -7.67 -16.39
CA ALA A 158 -8.34 -8.33 -15.63
C ALA A 158 -6.97 -7.80 -16.09
N ALA A 159 -6.26 -7.11 -15.20
CA ALA A 159 -4.95 -6.55 -15.53
C ALA A 159 -3.91 -7.66 -15.70
N VAL A 160 -3.19 -7.64 -16.82
CA VAL A 160 -1.95 -8.42 -16.99
C VAL A 160 -0.81 -7.63 -16.35
N ASN A 161 -0.28 -8.13 -15.23
CA ASN A 161 0.81 -7.48 -14.53
C ASN A 161 2.16 -7.99 -15.05
N LYS A 162 2.99 -7.05 -15.53
CA LYS A 162 4.41 -7.28 -15.76
C LYS A 162 5.17 -6.77 -14.54
N MET A 163 6.24 -7.47 -14.15
CA MET A 163 7.05 -7.07 -13.00
C MET A 163 8.31 -6.36 -13.45
N VAL A 164 8.60 -5.21 -12.86
CA VAL A 164 9.93 -4.59 -12.95
C VAL A 164 10.92 -5.42 -12.15
N SER A 165 12.08 -5.72 -12.73
CA SER A 165 13.17 -6.42 -12.05
C SER A 165 14.48 -5.65 -12.21
N GLY A 166 15.32 -5.66 -11.17
CA GLY A 166 16.67 -5.10 -11.20
C GLY A 166 16.80 -3.58 -11.10
N ALA A 167 15.77 -2.80 -11.48
CA ALA A 167 15.82 -1.33 -11.50
C ALA A 167 16.23 -0.71 -10.16
N TYR A 168 15.62 -1.15 -9.06
CA TYR A 168 15.95 -0.67 -7.71
C TYR A 168 17.40 -0.96 -7.34
N LYS A 169 17.86 -2.21 -7.49
CA LYS A 169 19.23 -2.62 -7.15
C LYS A 169 20.26 -1.85 -7.97
N SER A 170 20.02 -1.72 -9.27
CA SER A 170 20.90 -1.01 -10.20
C SER A 170 21.07 0.46 -9.79
N GLU A 171 19.97 1.16 -9.50
CA GLU A 171 20.01 2.58 -9.11
C GLU A 171 20.53 2.79 -7.67
N PHE A 172 20.26 1.86 -6.75
CA PHE A 172 20.76 1.92 -5.38
C PHE A 172 22.30 1.88 -5.35
N GLY A 173 22.90 1.07 -6.24
CA GLY A 173 24.35 0.90 -6.36
C GLY A 173 24.93 -0.11 -5.38
N GLU A 174 26.24 -0.31 -5.47
CA GLU A 174 26.97 -1.20 -4.56
C GLU A 174 27.18 -0.52 -3.20
N THR A 175 26.48 -1.02 -2.20
CA THR A 175 26.53 -0.54 -0.82
C THR A 175 26.60 -1.73 0.13
N ASP A 176 27.30 -1.56 1.24
CA ASP A 176 27.43 -2.61 2.27
C ASP A 176 26.07 -3.04 2.81
N GLU A 177 25.13 -2.11 2.95
CA GLU A 177 23.79 -2.38 3.48
C GLU A 177 23.00 -3.36 2.60
N LEU A 178 22.95 -3.12 1.28
CA LEU A 178 22.21 -4.00 0.38
C LEU A 178 22.91 -5.36 0.23
N ALA A 179 24.25 -5.38 0.23
CA ALA A 179 25.02 -6.63 0.22
C ALA A 179 24.72 -7.49 1.47
N GLN A 180 24.69 -6.88 2.65
CA GLN A 180 24.34 -7.55 3.91
C GLN A 180 22.91 -8.10 3.91
N VAL A 181 21.93 -7.35 3.39
CA VAL A 181 20.55 -7.85 3.24
C VAL A 181 20.51 -9.09 2.36
N MET A 182 21.20 -9.06 1.21
CA MET A 182 21.24 -10.18 0.29
C MET A 182 21.93 -11.40 0.89
N GLU A 183 23.02 -11.22 1.63
CA GLU A 183 23.70 -12.30 2.36
C GLU A 183 22.79 -12.92 3.42
N ARG A 184 22.08 -12.10 4.19
CA ARG A 184 21.11 -12.55 5.20
C ARG A 184 19.95 -13.35 4.60
N VAL A 185 19.48 -12.98 3.42
CA VAL A 185 18.45 -13.73 2.66
C VAL A 185 19.01 -15.07 2.17
N LYS A 186 20.26 -15.11 1.70
CA LYS A 186 20.92 -16.37 1.32
C LYS A 186 21.09 -17.31 2.51
N ALA A 187 21.53 -16.78 3.66
CA ALA A 187 21.68 -17.57 4.89
C ALA A 187 20.34 -18.16 5.36
N PHE A 188 19.27 -17.37 5.27
CA PHE A 188 17.92 -17.86 5.52
C PHE A 188 17.57 -19.02 4.58
N ALA A 189 17.78 -18.86 3.27
CA ALA A 189 17.44 -19.90 2.29
C ALA A 189 18.25 -21.19 2.48
N ALA A 190 19.52 -21.07 2.89
CA ALA A 190 20.35 -22.23 3.21
C ALA A 190 19.84 -22.99 4.45
N LYS A 191 19.30 -22.28 5.45
CA LYS A 191 18.76 -22.88 6.67
C LYS A 191 17.38 -23.51 6.47
N GLU A 192 16.48 -22.80 5.80
CA GLU A 192 15.07 -23.23 5.63
C GLU A 192 14.82 -24.05 4.35
N GLY A 193 15.85 -24.25 3.53
CA GLY A 193 15.76 -24.99 2.26
C GLY A 193 15.01 -24.28 1.13
N ARG A 194 14.55 -23.04 1.35
CA ARG A 194 13.85 -22.21 0.36
C ARG A 194 14.01 -20.72 0.61
N GLN A 195 13.82 -19.90 -0.42
CA GLN A 195 13.81 -18.44 -0.28
C GLN A 195 12.67 -17.96 0.64
N PRO A 196 12.87 -16.84 1.37
CA PRO A 196 11.77 -16.20 2.08
C PRO A 196 10.74 -15.74 1.05
N ARG A 197 9.47 -16.00 1.33
CA ARG A 197 8.35 -15.80 0.41
C ARG A 197 7.35 -14.86 1.05
N ILE A 198 7.17 -13.70 0.43
CA ILE A 198 6.22 -12.68 0.84
C ILE A 198 5.17 -12.51 -0.25
N MET A 199 3.90 -12.45 0.14
CA MET A 199 2.84 -11.96 -0.73
C MET A 199 2.49 -10.53 -0.34
N VAL A 200 2.67 -9.58 -1.25
CA VAL A 200 2.22 -8.20 -1.04
C VAL A 200 0.80 -8.09 -1.55
N ALA A 201 -0.15 -7.90 -0.64
CA ALA A 201 -1.56 -7.80 -0.94
C ALA A 201 -2.04 -6.35 -0.82
N LYS A 202 -2.81 -5.90 -1.81
CA LYS A 202 -3.54 -4.63 -1.68
C LYS A 202 -4.79 -4.87 -0.86
N MET A 203 -4.89 -4.17 0.27
CA MET A 203 -6.11 -4.17 1.07
C MET A 203 -7.15 -3.28 0.39
N GLY A 204 -8.36 -3.80 0.17
CA GLY A 204 -9.41 -3.13 -0.58
C GLY A 204 -10.73 -3.91 -0.55
N GLN A 205 -11.61 -3.61 -1.51
CA GLN A 205 -13.02 -4.07 -1.55
C GLN A 205 -13.18 -5.61 -1.44
N ASP A 206 -12.29 -6.40 -2.07
CA ASP A 206 -12.36 -7.89 -2.08
C ASP A 206 -11.07 -8.55 -1.53
N GLY A 207 -10.33 -7.86 -0.65
CA GLY A 207 -8.92 -8.20 -0.40
C GLY A 207 -8.62 -9.24 0.70
N HIS A 208 -9.55 -9.53 1.62
CA HIS A 208 -9.23 -10.24 2.86
C HIS A 208 -9.33 -11.77 2.73
N ASP A 209 -10.44 -12.29 2.22
CA ASP A 209 -10.67 -13.73 2.03
C ASP A 209 -9.86 -14.29 0.85
N ARG A 210 -9.85 -13.59 -0.28
CA ARG A 210 -9.04 -13.92 -1.46
C ARG A 210 -7.55 -13.78 -1.15
N GLY A 211 -7.18 -12.74 -0.40
CA GLY A 211 -5.81 -12.54 0.06
C GLY A 211 -5.35 -13.68 0.98
N ALA A 212 -6.15 -14.07 1.97
CA ALA A 212 -5.81 -15.18 2.86
C ALA A 212 -5.63 -16.50 2.08
N LYS A 213 -6.61 -16.88 1.24
CA LYS A 213 -6.54 -18.11 0.43
C LYS A 213 -5.31 -18.15 -0.46
N GLN A 214 -5.03 -17.06 -1.19
CA GLN A 214 -3.84 -17.00 -2.05
C GLN A 214 -2.53 -17.11 -1.27
N ALA A 215 -2.46 -16.55 -0.06
CA ALA A 215 -1.29 -16.68 0.80
C ALA A 215 -1.07 -18.13 1.25
N VAL A 216 -2.15 -18.82 1.61
CA VAL A 216 -2.12 -20.24 1.99
C VAL A 216 -1.76 -21.12 0.80
N ASP A 217 -2.43 -20.94 -0.34
CA ASP A 217 -2.19 -21.70 -1.57
C ASP A 217 -0.74 -21.54 -2.07
N ALA A 218 -0.18 -20.33 -1.93
CA ALA A 218 1.19 -20.03 -2.30
C ALA A 218 2.22 -20.38 -1.22
N ASP A 219 1.80 -20.92 -0.07
CA ASP A 219 2.63 -21.23 1.10
C ASP A 219 3.65 -20.12 1.43
N VAL A 220 3.12 -18.91 1.64
CA VAL A 220 3.96 -17.75 1.98
C VAL A 220 4.32 -17.72 3.45
N HIS A 221 5.49 -17.18 3.76
CA HIS A 221 5.93 -16.95 5.12
C HIS A 221 5.29 -15.68 5.71
N VAL A 222 5.04 -14.69 4.85
CA VAL A 222 4.59 -13.35 5.21
C VAL A 222 3.54 -12.87 4.21
N ILE A 223 2.47 -12.25 4.70
CA ILE A 223 1.59 -11.41 3.91
C ILE A 223 1.79 -9.94 4.27
N GLY A 224 2.17 -9.14 3.28
CA GLY A 224 2.30 -7.68 3.39
C GLY A 224 1.00 -6.99 2.97
N ALA A 225 0.17 -6.62 3.94
CA ALA A 225 -1.07 -5.87 3.77
C ALA A 225 -0.78 -4.38 3.51
N SER A 226 -0.82 -3.97 2.23
CA SER A 226 -0.63 -2.58 1.81
C SER A 226 -1.96 -1.81 1.85
N SER A 227 -2.15 -0.99 2.90
CA SER A 227 -3.34 -0.16 3.15
C SER A 227 -3.06 1.33 2.94
N LEU A 228 -3.76 1.95 1.99
CA LEU A 228 -3.68 3.40 1.72
C LEU A 228 -5.06 4.09 1.80
N ALA A 229 -6.10 3.36 2.14
CA ALA A 229 -7.50 3.81 2.06
C ALA A 229 -8.24 3.70 3.41
N ALA A 230 -7.50 3.82 4.53
CA ALA A 230 -8.04 3.77 5.90
C ALA A 230 -8.86 2.52 6.27
N GLY A 231 -8.75 1.44 5.49
CA GLY A 231 -9.45 0.17 5.74
C GLY A 231 -8.73 -0.77 6.71
N HIS A 232 -7.55 -0.40 7.22
CA HIS A 232 -6.67 -1.29 8.00
C HIS A 232 -7.32 -1.80 9.28
N LEU A 233 -8.08 -0.95 9.99
CA LEU A 233 -8.77 -1.36 11.23
C LEU A 233 -9.88 -2.39 11.02
N THR A 234 -10.33 -2.59 9.79
CA THR A 234 -11.35 -3.61 9.45
C THR A 234 -10.73 -4.79 8.74
N LEU A 235 -9.94 -4.53 7.70
CA LEU A 235 -9.45 -5.56 6.80
C LEU A 235 -8.28 -6.37 7.38
N VAL A 236 -7.44 -5.77 8.25
CA VAL A 236 -6.35 -6.51 8.89
C VAL A 236 -6.87 -7.55 9.89
N PRO A 237 -7.78 -7.21 10.84
CA PRO A 237 -8.39 -8.22 11.71
C PRO A 237 -9.09 -9.34 10.92
N GLN A 238 -9.80 -8.99 9.84
CA GLN A 238 -10.46 -9.97 8.98
C GLN A 238 -9.46 -10.89 8.29
N LEU A 239 -8.37 -10.35 7.75
CA LEU A 239 -7.29 -11.15 7.15
C LEU A 239 -6.68 -12.13 8.15
N VAL A 240 -6.38 -11.68 9.37
CA VAL A 240 -5.83 -12.53 10.44
C VAL A 240 -6.82 -13.64 10.81
N ALA A 241 -8.10 -13.29 10.97
CA ALA A 241 -9.15 -14.27 11.28
C ALA A 241 -9.34 -15.31 10.16
N GLU A 242 -9.26 -14.90 8.89
CA GLU A 242 -9.33 -15.83 7.76
C GLU A 242 -8.11 -16.75 7.68
N LEU A 243 -6.90 -16.25 7.94
CA LEU A 243 -5.71 -17.10 8.06
C LEU A 243 -5.85 -18.13 9.19
N ALA A 244 -6.42 -17.74 10.32
CA ALA A 244 -6.71 -18.65 11.43
C ALA A 244 -7.73 -19.74 11.05
N LYS A 245 -8.83 -19.36 10.38
CA LYS A 245 -9.82 -20.32 9.86
C LYS A 245 -9.23 -21.33 8.88
N LEU A 246 -8.22 -20.92 8.11
CA LEU A 246 -7.49 -21.79 7.18
C LEU A 246 -6.36 -22.59 7.87
N GLY A 247 -6.20 -22.47 9.19
CA GLY A 247 -5.17 -23.18 9.96
C GLY A 247 -3.75 -22.67 9.73
N ARG A 248 -3.59 -21.42 9.30
CA ARG A 248 -2.31 -20.80 8.91
C ARG A 248 -1.97 -19.54 9.72
N GLU A 249 -2.16 -19.60 11.03
CA GLU A 249 -1.75 -18.55 12.00
C GLU A 249 -0.22 -18.35 12.07
N ASP A 250 0.54 -19.30 11.51
CA ASP A 250 1.98 -19.21 11.33
C ASP A 250 2.38 -18.10 10.33
N ILE A 251 1.53 -17.76 9.36
CA ILE A 251 1.81 -16.70 8.37
C ILE A 251 1.85 -15.34 9.07
N LEU A 252 2.97 -14.62 8.93
CA LEU A 252 3.12 -13.29 9.51
C LEU A 252 2.32 -12.24 8.73
N VAL A 253 1.53 -11.43 9.42
CA VAL A 253 0.84 -10.28 8.82
C VAL A 253 1.66 -9.02 9.05
N VAL A 254 2.17 -8.41 7.99
CA VAL A 254 2.88 -7.13 8.01
C VAL A 254 1.96 -6.09 7.38
N VAL A 255 1.81 -4.92 7.99
CA VAL A 255 0.95 -3.85 7.45
C VAL A 255 1.81 -2.69 7.00
N GLY A 256 1.51 -2.10 5.84
CA GLY A 256 2.22 -0.91 5.37
C GLY A 256 1.32 0.06 4.64
N GLY A 257 1.76 1.32 4.56
CA GLY A 257 1.06 2.40 3.86
C GLY A 257 0.72 3.56 4.78
N VAL A 258 -0.44 4.19 4.59
CA VAL A 258 -0.84 5.38 5.36
C VAL A 258 -1.62 4.91 6.59
N ILE A 259 -0.91 4.72 7.70
CA ILE A 259 -1.47 4.26 8.97
C ILE A 259 -1.16 5.31 10.03
N PRO A 260 -2.18 5.92 10.65
CA PRO A 260 -1.99 6.84 11.76
C PRO A 260 -1.34 6.14 12.97
N PRO A 261 -0.37 6.75 13.67
CA PRO A 261 0.28 6.15 14.84
C PRO A 261 -0.68 5.68 15.93
N GLN A 262 -1.80 6.38 16.14
CA GLN A 262 -2.82 5.99 17.12
C GLN A 262 -3.50 4.64 16.84
N ASP A 263 -3.45 4.16 15.59
CA ASP A 263 -4.06 2.90 15.19
C ASP A 263 -3.12 1.70 15.40
N TYR A 264 -1.84 1.94 15.71
CA TYR A 264 -0.81 0.89 15.75
C TYR A 264 -1.13 -0.16 16.82
N ASP A 265 -1.48 0.26 18.02
CA ASP A 265 -1.81 -0.66 19.13
C ASP A 265 -3.00 -1.56 18.80
N ALA A 266 -4.02 -1.00 18.14
CA ALA A 266 -5.18 -1.76 17.70
C ALA A 266 -4.79 -2.81 16.64
N LEU A 267 -3.93 -2.44 15.69
CA LEU A 267 -3.44 -3.37 14.66
C LEU A 267 -2.55 -4.47 15.24
N TYR A 268 -1.66 -4.16 16.19
CA TYR A 268 -0.85 -5.17 16.88
C TYR A 268 -1.74 -6.14 17.66
N LYS A 269 -2.74 -5.64 18.41
CA LYS A 269 -3.73 -6.47 19.10
C LYS A 269 -4.55 -7.32 18.13
N ALA A 270 -4.81 -6.83 16.93
CA ALA A 270 -5.50 -7.55 15.87
C ALA A 270 -4.63 -8.61 15.16
N GLY A 271 -3.33 -8.70 15.45
CA GLY A 271 -2.43 -9.73 14.90
C GLY A 271 -1.42 -9.25 13.86
N ALA A 272 -1.28 -7.94 13.64
CA ALA A 272 -0.16 -7.41 12.87
C ALA A 272 1.16 -7.68 13.61
N ALA A 273 2.18 -8.14 12.89
CA ALA A 273 3.52 -8.37 13.42
C ALA A 273 4.41 -7.13 13.30
N LEU A 274 4.31 -6.41 12.18
CA LEU A 274 5.10 -5.21 11.87
C LEU A 274 4.22 -4.18 11.15
N ILE A 275 4.52 -2.90 11.37
CA ILE A 275 3.86 -1.78 10.70
C ILE A 275 4.92 -0.90 10.04
N PHE A 276 4.77 -0.62 8.74
CA PHE A 276 5.68 0.20 7.95
C PHE A 276 4.97 1.45 7.40
N GLY A 277 5.25 2.60 8.00
CA GLY A 277 4.69 3.89 7.59
C GLY A 277 5.40 4.50 6.36
N PRO A 278 4.94 5.68 5.90
CA PRO A 278 5.58 6.42 4.82
C PRO A 278 7.05 6.75 5.15
N GLY A 279 7.92 6.74 4.13
CA GLY A 279 9.36 7.03 4.30
C GLY A 279 10.20 5.87 4.82
N THR A 280 9.61 4.69 5.05
CA THR A 280 10.37 3.50 5.44
C THR A 280 11.27 3.03 4.28
N ARG A 281 12.56 2.79 4.57
CA ARG A 281 13.55 2.32 3.60
C ARG A 281 13.43 0.83 3.35
N LEU A 282 13.50 0.40 2.10
CA LEU A 282 13.36 -1.01 1.71
C LEU A 282 14.38 -1.97 2.38
N PRO A 283 15.69 -1.65 2.47
CA PRO A 283 16.67 -2.51 3.13
C PRO A 283 16.37 -2.71 4.62
N ALA A 284 15.86 -1.66 5.29
CA ALA A 284 15.46 -1.73 6.69
C ALA A 284 14.23 -2.63 6.87
N CYS A 285 13.20 -2.47 6.02
CA CYS A 285 12.03 -3.36 6.01
C CYS A 285 12.43 -4.83 5.86
N ALA A 286 13.28 -5.12 4.86
CA ALA A 286 13.70 -6.50 4.56
C ALA A 286 14.41 -7.15 5.76
N ASN A 287 15.27 -6.38 6.44
CA ASN A 287 15.95 -6.85 7.65
C ASN A 287 14.99 -7.11 8.81
N GLN A 288 14.05 -6.20 9.07
CA GLN A 288 13.09 -6.34 10.16
C GLN A 288 12.13 -7.52 9.94
N VAL A 289 11.60 -7.67 8.73
CA VAL A 289 10.71 -8.80 8.37
C VAL A 289 11.45 -10.13 8.53
N ARG A 290 12.69 -10.23 8.03
CA ARG A 290 13.51 -11.44 8.18
C ARG A 290 13.78 -11.75 9.65
N TYR A 291 14.13 -10.74 10.45
CA TYR A 291 14.42 -10.90 11.87
C TYR A 291 13.22 -11.48 12.61
N PHE A 292 12.03 -10.87 12.46
CA PHE A 292 10.80 -11.37 13.07
C PHE A 292 10.45 -12.80 12.65
N PHE A 293 10.71 -13.15 11.39
CA PHE A 293 10.43 -14.48 10.90
C PHE A 293 11.37 -15.55 11.49
N VAL A 294 12.68 -15.28 11.54
CA VAL A 294 13.67 -16.19 12.14
C VAL A 294 13.41 -16.39 13.63
N GLU A 295 13.02 -15.32 14.33
CA GLU A 295 12.66 -15.36 15.75
C GLU A 295 11.37 -16.17 16.00
N LYS A 296 10.33 -16.00 15.16
CA LYS A 296 9.08 -16.79 15.26
C LYS A 296 9.33 -18.29 15.09
N ILE A 297 10.24 -18.68 14.19
CA ILE A 297 10.68 -20.09 14.04
C ILE A 297 11.49 -20.56 15.26
N SER A 298 12.30 -19.67 15.85
CA SER A 298 13.24 -20.02 16.92
C SER A 298 12.62 -19.99 18.34
N GLY A 299 11.39 -19.49 18.50
CA GLY A 299 10.63 -19.54 19.76
C GLY A 299 11.09 -18.57 20.86
N GLN A 300 11.80 -17.48 20.53
CA GLN A 300 12.31 -16.52 21.52
C GLN A 300 11.33 -15.35 21.81
N ASN A 301 11.48 -14.71 22.99
CA ASN A 301 10.44 -13.94 23.69
C ASN A 301 10.27 -12.46 23.22
N LYS A 302 9.07 -11.88 23.39
CA LYS A 302 8.64 -10.59 22.81
C LYS A 302 9.32 -9.31 23.31
N SER A 303 9.97 -9.33 24.47
CA SER A 303 10.53 -8.12 25.12
C SER A 303 11.86 -7.62 24.52
N SER A 304 12.63 -8.46 23.83
CA SER A 304 13.83 -8.05 23.07
C SER A 304 13.51 -7.40 21.72
N MET A 305 12.24 -7.43 21.29
CA MET A 305 11.81 -7.10 19.93
C MET A 305 11.83 -5.60 19.60
N ALA A 306 11.56 -4.71 20.57
CA ALA A 306 11.53 -3.27 20.35
C ALA A 306 12.95 -2.67 20.26
N GLU A 307 13.87 -3.15 21.08
CA GLU A 307 15.27 -2.70 21.11
C GLU A 307 16.04 -3.11 19.84
N ALA A 308 15.84 -4.34 19.35
CA ALA A 308 16.50 -4.82 18.14
C ALA A 308 15.98 -4.16 16.85
N ALA A 309 14.67 -3.90 16.76
CA ALA A 309 14.06 -3.25 15.60
C ALA A 309 14.51 -1.78 15.45
N PHE A 310 14.71 -1.08 16.58
CA PHE A 310 15.24 0.29 16.60
C PHE A 310 16.68 0.36 16.11
N ILE A 311 17.57 -0.51 16.62
CA ILE A 311 18.99 -0.59 16.22
C ILE A 311 19.15 -0.89 14.73
N LEU A 312 18.25 -1.67 14.14
CA LEU A 312 18.28 -2.00 12.71
C LEU A 312 17.69 -0.91 11.80
N SER A 313 16.93 0.04 12.35
CA SER A 313 16.28 1.14 11.60
C SER A 313 17.13 2.40 11.48
N ASP A 314 18.12 2.58 12.37
CA ASP A 314 19.06 3.72 12.37
C ASP A 314 20.48 3.29 12.79
N PRO A 315 21.36 2.91 11.84
CA PRO A 315 22.75 2.57 12.13
C PRO A 315 23.60 3.76 12.60
N SER A 316 23.11 5.00 12.41
CA SER A 316 23.87 6.23 12.69
C SER A 316 23.75 6.68 14.15
N GLY A 317 22.61 6.41 14.81
CA GLY A 317 22.42 6.65 16.25
C GLY A 317 23.29 5.77 17.15
N ALA A 318 23.71 4.59 16.68
CA ALA A 318 24.55 3.66 17.44
C ALA A 318 25.96 4.19 17.72
N ARG A 319 26.47 5.14 16.91
CA ARG A 319 27.81 5.73 17.12
C ARG A 319 27.85 6.85 18.17
N GLN A 320 26.71 7.46 18.52
CA GLN A 320 26.63 8.55 19.50
C GLN A 320 26.18 8.10 20.91
N ALA A 321 25.58 6.93 21.05
CA ALA A 321 25.11 6.43 22.33
C ALA A 321 26.24 5.81 23.17
N GLY A 322 27.09 6.67 23.75
CA GLY A 322 27.91 6.30 24.91
C GLY A 322 27.05 5.81 26.08
N SER A 323 27.68 5.07 27.00
CA SER A 323 27.13 4.22 28.08
C SER A 323 26.03 4.80 29.01
N ARG A 324 25.58 6.04 28.82
CA ARG A 324 24.53 6.70 29.61
C ARG A 324 23.09 6.55 29.07
N SER A 325 22.89 6.11 27.82
CA SER A 325 21.52 6.01 27.25
C SER A 325 20.74 4.74 27.64
N ARG A 326 21.40 3.68 28.14
CA ARG A 326 20.71 2.44 28.58
C ARG A 326 19.71 2.64 29.73
N LYS A 327 19.86 3.71 30.54
CA LYS A 327 18.89 4.06 31.59
C LYS A 327 17.77 4.99 31.12
N ALA A 328 17.95 5.72 30.02
CA ALA A 328 16.93 6.63 29.48
C ALA A 328 15.95 5.91 28.55
N VAL A 329 16.42 4.91 27.80
CA VAL A 329 15.59 4.07 26.92
C VAL A 329 14.52 3.28 27.72
N ARG A 330 14.81 2.98 28.98
CA ARG A 330 13.86 2.37 29.92
C ARG A 330 12.71 3.29 30.36
N LYS A 331 12.80 4.60 30.10
CA LYS A 331 11.85 5.62 30.61
C LYS A 331 10.79 6.04 29.59
N VAL A 332 10.96 5.70 28.31
CA VAL A 332 10.03 6.05 27.22
C VAL A 332 9.10 4.88 26.86
N ILE A 333 9.48 3.66 27.25
CA ILE A 333 8.62 2.48 27.19
C ILE A 333 7.88 2.41 28.52
N ILE A 334 6.74 3.10 28.61
CA ILE A 334 5.62 2.90 29.56
C ILE A 334 6.05 2.54 31.00
N SER A 335 5.82 3.47 31.94
CA SER A 335 5.87 3.27 33.39
C SER A 335 5.44 1.86 33.82
N GLU A 336 6.41 1.03 34.26
CA GLU A 336 6.17 -0.28 34.89
C GLU A 336 5.28 -0.19 36.16
N GLU A 337 4.96 1.01 36.66
CA GLU A 337 4.04 1.24 37.77
C GLU A 337 2.54 1.22 37.36
N ASP A 338 2.18 1.46 36.10
CA ASP A 338 0.77 1.53 35.69
C ASP A 338 0.15 0.17 35.31
N LEU A 339 0.98 -0.87 35.15
CA LEU A 339 0.56 -2.25 34.91
C LEU A 339 0.45 -3.11 36.19
N ALA A 340 0.83 -2.56 37.35
CA ALA A 340 0.83 -3.26 38.63
C ALA A 340 -0.39 -2.96 39.53
N HIS A 341 -1.37 -2.17 39.07
CA HIS A 341 -2.57 -1.83 39.84
C HIS A 341 -3.91 -2.37 39.34
N SER A 342 -3.93 -3.25 38.32
CA SER A 342 -5.16 -3.95 37.91
C SER A 342 -5.19 -5.46 38.19
N MET A 343 -4.21 -5.98 38.93
CA MET A 343 -4.15 -7.41 39.28
C MET A 343 -3.77 -7.68 40.74
N VAL A 344 -4.26 -6.89 41.71
CA VAL A 344 -4.49 -7.38 43.10
C VAL A 344 -5.59 -6.53 43.75
N SER A 345 -6.84 -7.02 43.74
CA SER A 345 -7.82 -6.98 44.84
C SER A 345 -9.27 -6.99 44.33
N ALA A 346 -10.04 -7.99 44.76
CA ALA A 346 -11.51 -8.10 44.82
C ALA A 346 -12.30 -8.13 43.50
#